data_AF-A0A534SX83-F1
#
_entry.id   AF-A0A534SX83-F1
#
_cell.length_a   1.000
_cell.length_b   1.000
_cell.length_c   1.000
_cell.angle_alpha   90.00
_cell.angle_beta   90.00
_cell.angle_gamma   90.00
#
_symmetry.space_group_name_H-M   'P 1'
#
loop_
_entity.id
_entity.type
_entity.pdbx_description
1 polymer ?
#
loop_
_entity_poly.entity_id
_entity_poly.type
_entity_poly.pdbx_seq_one_letter_code
_entity_poly.pdbx_strand_id
1 'polypeptide(L)'
;MARPLRIQFSHAYYHVTCRGNDPRSIYRDDRHREIFWQRLRGSLGIYQAILHAYVLMGNHFHLIVETPRANLSEFMRHFNITYTGAFNRRHRRVGHLYQGRYKAILVDKDSYLAELSRYVHLNPVRIRPQKEKSVAEQWRVLEKYRWSSLAGYLDRSRRQLSVKYEEVLAESGGTAKKYRQFIDDGLREGYETPWEKVTGQVALAREEFVADLGKKMAPRLSRREQPSVRAFKTIEPEKVLSIVSRHLKVKREDMAQRRTVFRDQRAVAIDLLYRYSAIKQREIGQRLGQIDYSAVSRERTRLRERLKEDRGLERSLREIESILDQR
;
A
#
# COMPACT_ATOMS: atom_id res chain seq x y z
N MET A 1 12.82 4.98 5.80
CA MET A 1 12.09 3.69 5.71
C MET A 1 12.15 3.15 4.29
N ALA A 2 12.39 1.85 4.14
CA ALA A 2 12.31 1.18 2.84
C ALA A 2 10.85 1.26 2.33
N ARG A 3 10.71 1.60 1.05
CA ARG A 3 9.43 1.92 0.42
C ARG A 3 8.68 0.62 0.14
N PRO A 4 7.37 0.51 0.45
CA PRO A 4 6.57 -0.63 0.04
C PRO A 4 6.59 -0.78 -1.49
N LEU A 5 6.73 -2.01 -1.97
CA LEU A 5 6.64 -2.36 -3.38
C LEU A 5 5.22 -2.07 -3.87
N ARG A 6 5.12 -1.41 -5.02
CA ARG A 6 3.83 -1.25 -5.69
C ARG A 6 3.60 -2.47 -6.55
N ILE A 7 2.79 -3.38 -6.04
CA ILE A 7 2.39 -4.58 -6.77
C ILE A 7 1.55 -4.16 -7.96
N GLN A 8 1.97 -4.53 -9.17
CA GLN A 8 1.30 -4.21 -10.42
C GLN A 8 1.23 -5.45 -11.32
N PHE A 9 0.01 -5.79 -11.73
CA PHE A 9 -0.27 -6.83 -12.71
C PHE A 9 -1.55 -6.46 -13.46
N SER A 10 -1.80 -7.14 -14.59
CA SER A 10 -2.96 -6.87 -15.42
C SER A 10 -4.27 -7.13 -14.67
N HIS A 11 -5.24 -6.25 -14.85
CA HIS A 11 -6.56 -6.29 -14.18
C HIS A 11 -6.49 -6.23 -12.65
N ALA A 12 -5.42 -5.67 -12.09
CA ALA A 12 -5.31 -5.45 -10.66
C ALA A 12 -6.19 -4.27 -10.21
N TYR A 13 -6.86 -4.44 -9.06
CA TYR A 13 -7.72 -3.44 -8.43
C TYR A 13 -6.98 -2.77 -7.27
N TYR A 14 -7.19 -1.47 -7.12
CA TYR A 14 -6.52 -0.66 -6.12
C TYR A 14 -7.46 0.30 -5.42
N HIS A 15 -7.32 0.38 -4.11
CA HIS A 15 -7.71 1.57 -3.39
C HIS A 15 -6.59 2.59 -3.42
N VAL A 16 -6.83 3.72 -4.07
CA VAL A 16 -5.84 4.79 -4.21
C VAL A 16 -6.24 5.99 -3.38
N THR A 17 -5.30 6.51 -2.59
CA THR A 17 -5.49 7.73 -1.79
C THR A 17 -4.30 8.66 -1.91
N CYS A 18 -4.56 9.97 -1.90
CA CYS A 18 -3.51 10.98 -1.80
C CYS A 18 -4.00 12.15 -0.95
N ARG A 19 -3.13 12.66 -0.08
CA ARG A 19 -3.46 13.70 0.91
C ARG A 19 -2.60 14.95 0.70
N GLY A 20 -3.23 16.11 0.85
CA GLY A 20 -2.63 17.42 0.76
C GLY A 20 -1.58 17.65 1.83
N ASN A 21 -0.50 18.33 1.46
CA ASN A 21 0.58 18.68 2.37
C ASN A 21 0.04 19.47 3.57
N ASP A 22 0.51 19.17 4.79
CA ASP A 22 0.09 19.85 6.02
C ASP A 22 -1.45 19.90 6.25
N PRO A 23 -2.09 18.72 6.30
CA PRO A 23 -3.52 18.49 5.98
C PRO A 23 -4.30 19.52 5.13
N ARG A 24 -3.65 20.31 4.27
CA ARG A 24 -4.29 21.43 3.59
C ARG A 24 -5.25 20.94 2.54
N SER A 25 -6.26 21.76 2.29
CA SER A 25 -7.21 21.49 1.22
C SER A 25 -6.48 21.34 -0.11
N ILE A 26 -6.79 20.27 -0.83
CA ILE A 26 -6.29 20.06 -2.19
C ILE A 26 -7.24 20.65 -3.23
N TYR A 27 -8.36 21.25 -2.77
CA TYR A 27 -9.34 21.99 -3.57
C TYR A 27 -9.63 23.32 -2.87
N ARG A 28 -9.51 24.47 -3.55
CA ARG A 28 -9.91 25.75 -2.93
C ARG A 28 -11.38 26.11 -3.14
N ASP A 29 -11.99 25.54 -4.18
CA ASP A 29 -13.36 25.81 -4.60
C ASP A 29 -13.86 24.65 -5.47
N ASP A 30 -15.14 24.68 -5.84
CA ASP A 30 -15.75 23.66 -6.70
C ASP A 30 -15.16 23.64 -8.11
N ARG A 31 -14.75 24.79 -8.65
CA ARG A 31 -14.04 24.87 -9.93
C ARG A 31 -12.69 24.14 -9.90
N HIS A 32 -12.03 24.01 -8.74
CA HIS A 32 -10.86 23.14 -8.61
C HIS A 32 -11.19 21.67 -8.66
N ARG A 33 -12.32 21.27 -8.09
CA ARG A 33 -12.77 19.88 -8.13
C ARG A 33 -13.14 19.49 -9.56
N GLU A 34 -13.68 20.42 -10.35
CA GLU A 34 -13.87 20.24 -11.80
C GLU A 34 -12.54 20.07 -12.54
N ILE A 35 -11.53 20.91 -12.27
CA ILE A 35 -10.19 20.75 -12.86
C ILE A 35 -9.56 19.41 -12.48
N PHE A 36 -9.69 19.00 -11.21
CA PHE A 36 -9.26 17.68 -10.76
C PHE A 36 -9.92 16.59 -11.59
N TRP A 37 -11.24 16.67 -11.75
CA TRP A 37 -12.01 15.70 -12.50
C TRP A 37 -11.61 15.66 -13.97
N GLN A 38 -11.40 16.82 -14.60
CA GLN A 38 -10.91 16.91 -15.97
C GLN A 38 -9.53 16.24 -16.15
N ARG A 39 -8.59 16.47 -15.23
CA ARG A 39 -7.26 15.85 -15.27
C ARG A 39 -7.31 14.35 -14.99
N LEU A 40 -8.19 13.92 -14.09
CA LEU A 40 -8.39 12.51 -13.80
C LEU A 40 -8.95 11.78 -15.01
N ARG A 41 -10.03 12.30 -15.63
CA ARG A 41 -10.64 11.72 -16.85
C ARG A 41 -9.64 11.61 -18.00
N GLY A 42 -8.85 12.66 -18.24
CA GLY A 42 -7.78 12.63 -19.23
C GLY A 42 -6.75 11.53 -18.94
N SER A 43 -6.34 11.39 -17.67
CA SER A 43 -5.38 10.35 -17.27
C SER A 43 -5.96 8.94 -17.35
N LEU A 44 -7.23 8.73 -16.98
CA LEU A 44 -7.92 7.45 -17.14
C LEU A 44 -7.92 7.01 -18.60
N GLY A 45 -8.23 7.93 -19.54
CA GLY A 45 -8.21 7.65 -20.97
C GLY A 45 -6.83 7.30 -21.52
N ILE A 46 -5.80 8.10 -21.20
CA ILE A 46 -4.42 7.87 -21.68
C ILE A 46 -3.89 6.50 -21.24
N TYR A 47 -4.13 6.13 -19.98
CA TYR A 47 -3.59 4.91 -19.40
C TYR A 47 -4.55 3.73 -19.45
N GLN A 48 -5.75 3.91 -20.02
CA GLN A 48 -6.81 2.89 -20.07
C GLN A 48 -7.11 2.30 -18.68
N ALA A 49 -7.02 3.15 -17.65
CA ALA A 49 -7.37 2.77 -16.29
C ALA A 49 -8.88 2.91 -16.11
N ILE A 50 -9.48 1.99 -15.37
CA ILE A 50 -10.92 1.93 -15.15
C ILE A 50 -11.21 2.40 -13.73
N LEU A 51 -12.13 3.34 -13.59
CA LEU A 51 -12.54 3.86 -12.29
C LEU A 51 -13.87 3.21 -11.89
N HIS A 52 -13.94 2.59 -10.72
CA HIS A 52 -15.17 1.95 -10.22
C HIS A 52 -15.89 2.84 -9.23
N ALA A 53 -15.17 3.49 -8.31
CA ALA A 53 -15.76 4.42 -7.36
C ALA A 53 -14.77 5.51 -6.98
N TYR A 54 -15.30 6.63 -6.54
CA TYR A 54 -14.51 7.73 -5.99
C TYR A 54 -15.29 8.56 -4.97
N VAL A 55 -14.53 9.24 -4.10
CA VAL A 55 -14.96 10.42 -3.34
C VAL A 55 -13.80 11.43 -3.26
N LEU A 56 -14.11 12.71 -3.44
CA LEU A 56 -13.15 13.80 -3.31
C LEU A 56 -13.43 14.54 -2.00
N MET A 57 -12.60 14.33 -0.97
CA MET A 57 -12.71 15.01 0.32
C MET A 57 -12.14 16.43 0.26
N GLY A 58 -11.97 17.15 1.36
CA GLY A 58 -11.35 18.49 1.34
C GLY A 58 -9.84 18.42 1.06
N ASN A 59 -9.13 17.62 1.87
CA ASN A 59 -7.68 17.51 1.86
C ASN A 59 -7.15 16.18 1.31
N HIS A 60 -8.01 15.31 0.79
CA HIS A 60 -7.62 14.05 0.18
C HIS A 60 -8.68 13.55 -0.79
N PHE A 61 -8.40 12.46 -1.48
CA PHE A 61 -9.36 11.72 -2.29
C PHE A 61 -9.20 10.22 -2.08
N HIS A 62 -10.25 9.48 -2.42
CA HIS A 62 -10.23 8.02 -2.52
C HIS A 62 -10.73 7.62 -3.91
N LEU A 63 -10.01 6.72 -4.57
CA LEU A 63 -10.40 6.11 -5.85
C LEU A 63 -10.35 4.58 -5.71
N ILE A 64 -11.27 3.89 -6.36
CA ILE A 64 -11.18 2.44 -6.64
C ILE A 64 -10.87 2.31 -8.12
N VAL A 65 -9.65 1.88 -8.45
CA VAL A 65 -9.14 1.86 -9.83
C VAL A 65 -8.69 0.45 -10.19
N GLU A 66 -9.11 -0.03 -11.35
CA GLU A 66 -8.55 -1.20 -12.02
C GLU A 66 -7.52 -0.73 -13.07
N THR A 67 -6.38 -1.43 -13.16
CA THR A 67 -5.39 -1.21 -14.22
C THR A 67 -5.23 -2.46 -15.09
N PRO A 68 -5.97 -2.59 -16.21
CA PRO A 68 -5.83 -3.70 -17.16
C PRO A 68 -4.40 -3.92 -17.65
N ARG A 69 -3.62 -2.83 -17.77
CA ARG A 69 -2.25 -2.83 -18.31
C ARG A 69 -1.15 -2.76 -17.24
N ALA A 70 -1.46 -3.00 -15.97
CA ALA A 70 -0.48 -2.98 -14.87
C ALA A 70 0.30 -1.65 -14.72
N ASN A 71 -0.31 -0.53 -15.08
CA ASN A 71 0.34 0.78 -15.27
C ASN A 71 -0.13 1.85 -14.26
N LEU A 72 -0.47 1.44 -13.04
CA LEU A 72 -0.95 2.33 -11.97
C LEU A 72 0.05 3.45 -11.67
N SER A 73 1.34 3.15 -11.68
CA SER A 73 2.40 4.09 -11.35
C SER A 73 2.52 5.21 -12.37
N GLU A 74 2.42 4.88 -13.65
CA GLU A 74 2.45 5.83 -14.76
C GLU A 74 1.19 6.69 -14.75
N PHE A 75 0.02 6.05 -14.63
CA PHE A 75 -1.28 6.71 -14.49
C PHE A 75 -1.27 7.76 -13.37
N MET A 76 -0.92 7.34 -12.15
CA MET A 76 -0.94 8.24 -11.00
C MET A 76 0.17 9.28 -11.04
N ARG A 77 1.32 8.99 -11.68
CA ARG A 77 2.38 9.98 -11.88
C ARG A 77 1.88 11.11 -12.79
N HIS A 78 1.34 10.76 -13.95
CA HIS A 78 0.80 11.74 -14.90
C HIS A 78 -0.34 12.56 -14.27
N PHE A 79 -1.29 11.88 -13.63
CA PHE A 79 -2.41 12.53 -12.98
C PHE A 79 -1.97 13.54 -11.91
N ASN A 80 -1.12 13.11 -10.97
CA ASN A 80 -0.69 13.99 -9.89
C ASN A 80 0.15 15.17 -10.38
N ILE A 81 1.01 14.99 -11.39
CA ILE A 81 1.82 16.06 -11.98
C ILE A 81 0.92 17.09 -12.65
N THR A 82 0.02 16.65 -13.54
CA THR A 82 -0.84 17.56 -14.31
C THR A 82 -1.82 18.32 -13.42
N TYR A 83 -2.37 17.66 -12.38
CA TYR A 83 -3.22 18.35 -11.41
C TYR A 83 -2.45 19.33 -10.52
N THR A 84 -1.30 18.91 -9.98
CA THR A 84 -0.45 19.80 -9.15
C THR A 84 -0.01 21.03 -9.94
N GLY A 85 0.37 20.86 -11.21
CA GLY A 85 0.72 21.97 -12.09
C GLY A 85 -0.44 22.94 -12.31
N ALA A 86 -1.65 22.42 -12.57
CA ALA A 86 -2.85 23.24 -12.73
C ALA A 86 -3.21 24.01 -11.44
N PHE A 87 -3.12 23.33 -10.28
CA PHE A 87 -3.35 23.94 -8.97
C PHE A 87 -2.34 25.06 -8.69
N ASN A 88 -1.04 24.78 -8.87
CA ASN A 88 0.03 25.74 -8.61
C ASN A 88 -0.07 26.97 -9.52
N ARG A 89 -0.34 26.78 -10.82
CA ARG A 89 -0.52 27.88 -11.77
C ARG A 89 -1.68 28.79 -11.38
N ARG A 90 -2.84 28.21 -11.02
CA ARG A 90 -4.02 28.99 -10.64
C ARG A 90 -3.83 29.78 -9.34
N HIS A 91 -3.10 29.21 -8.38
CA HIS A 91 -2.88 29.83 -7.08
C HIS A 91 -1.58 30.61 -6.94
N ARG A 92 -0.82 30.77 -8.03
CA ARG A 92 0.53 31.37 -8.03
C ARG A 92 1.42 30.77 -6.94
N ARG A 93 1.34 29.45 -6.77
CA ARG A 93 2.11 28.69 -5.77
C ARG A 93 3.26 27.94 -6.42
N VAL A 94 4.30 27.70 -5.63
CA VAL A 94 5.39 26.78 -5.93
C VAL A 94 5.44 25.66 -4.89
N GLY A 95 6.12 24.56 -5.23
CA GLY A 95 6.32 23.42 -4.34
C GLY A 95 5.22 22.35 -4.37
N HIS A 96 5.26 21.47 -3.36
CA HIS A 96 4.43 20.27 -3.31
C HIS A 96 2.99 20.56 -2.86
N LEU A 97 2.01 20.02 -3.61
CA LEU A 97 0.60 20.00 -3.21
C LEU A 97 0.30 18.88 -2.21
N TYR A 98 0.88 17.70 -2.41
CA TYR A 98 0.65 16.50 -1.61
C TYR A 98 1.76 16.26 -0.59
N GLN A 99 1.46 15.54 0.50
CA GLN A 99 2.44 15.15 1.54
C GLN A 99 3.53 14.20 1.02
N GLY A 100 3.31 13.61 -0.15
CA GLY A 100 4.22 12.66 -0.76
C GLY A 100 3.53 11.90 -1.87
N ARG A 101 4.01 10.69 -2.13
CA ARG A 101 3.39 9.81 -3.12
C ARG A 101 2.00 9.37 -2.66
N TYR A 102 1.11 9.11 -3.62
CA TYR A 102 -0.13 8.41 -3.36
C TYR A 102 0.12 7.04 -2.68
N LYS A 103 -0.81 6.64 -1.82
CA LYS A 103 -0.94 5.28 -1.30
C LYS A 103 -1.82 4.48 -2.26
N ALA A 104 -1.44 3.23 -2.50
CA ALA A 104 -2.24 2.29 -3.24
C ALA A 104 -2.20 0.95 -2.53
N ILE A 105 -3.39 0.42 -2.24
CA ILE A 105 -3.56 -0.89 -1.60
C ILE A 105 -4.27 -1.78 -2.61
N LEU A 106 -3.65 -2.92 -2.90
CA LEU A 106 -4.20 -3.92 -3.81
C LEU A 106 -5.48 -4.51 -3.21
N VAL A 107 -6.49 -4.76 -4.03
CA VAL A 107 -7.81 -5.24 -3.59
C VAL A 107 -8.08 -6.59 -4.24
N ASP A 108 -8.39 -7.59 -3.43
CA ASP A 108 -9.05 -8.81 -3.89
C ASP A 108 -10.52 -8.47 -4.17
N LYS A 109 -10.84 -8.28 -5.46
CA LYS A 109 -12.13 -7.73 -5.88
C LYS A 109 -13.29 -8.60 -5.42
N ASP A 110 -13.13 -9.92 -5.47
CA ASP A 110 -14.20 -10.90 -5.24
C ASP A 110 -14.59 -10.95 -3.75
N SER A 111 -13.76 -10.38 -2.87
CA SER A 111 -14.00 -10.39 -1.42
C SER A 111 -14.25 -9.01 -0.83
N TYR A 112 -13.70 -7.96 -1.44
CA TYR A 112 -13.67 -6.64 -0.80
C TYR A 112 -14.15 -5.49 -1.68
N LEU A 113 -14.53 -5.70 -2.94
CA LEU A 113 -14.89 -4.59 -3.83
C LEU A 113 -16.14 -3.82 -3.33
N ALA A 114 -17.21 -4.51 -2.95
CA ALA A 114 -18.42 -3.88 -2.43
C ALA A 114 -18.14 -3.12 -1.11
N GLU A 115 -17.49 -3.78 -0.15
CA GLU A 115 -17.14 -3.17 1.15
C GLU A 115 -16.22 -1.96 1.02
N LEU A 116 -15.25 -2.04 0.10
CA LEU A 116 -14.40 -0.89 -0.21
C LEU A 116 -15.21 0.25 -0.82
N SER A 117 -16.18 -0.04 -1.68
CA SER A 117 -17.06 1.01 -2.23
C SER A 117 -17.92 1.66 -1.15
N ARG A 118 -18.47 0.89 -0.21
CA ARG A 118 -19.16 1.41 0.99
C ARG A 118 -18.25 2.35 1.77
N TYR A 119 -17.02 1.92 2.06
CA TYR A 119 -16.02 2.74 2.74
C TYR A 119 -15.77 4.07 2.01
N VAL A 120 -15.61 4.02 0.68
CA VAL A 120 -15.37 5.20 -0.16
C VAL A 120 -16.56 6.15 -0.13
N HIS A 121 -17.79 5.65 -0.31
CA HIS A 121 -18.97 6.50 -0.37
C HIS A 121 -19.39 7.06 0.98
N LEU A 122 -19.12 6.36 2.08
CA LEU A 122 -19.45 6.82 3.43
C LEU A 122 -18.45 7.83 4.00
N ASN A 123 -17.31 8.05 3.33
CA ASN A 123 -16.26 8.96 3.81
C ASN A 123 -16.74 10.37 4.23
N PRO A 124 -17.67 11.03 3.50
CA PRO A 124 -18.19 12.36 3.86
C PRO A 124 -18.88 12.42 5.24
N VAL A 125 -19.42 11.30 5.72
CA VAL A 125 -20.13 11.22 7.02
C VAL A 125 -19.31 10.54 8.12
N ARG A 126 -18.10 10.07 7.80
CA ARG A 126 -17.17 9.52 8.81
C ARG A 126 -16.41 10.57 9.59
N ILE A 127 -16.36 11.80 9.09
CA ILE A 127 -15.62 12.90 9.71
C ILE A 127 -16.51 13.66 10.70
N ARG A 128 -15.92 14.28 11.72
CA ARG A 128 -16.65 15.18 12.60
C ARG A 128 -16.97 16.50 11.87
N PRO A 129 -18.13 17.12 12.14
CA PRO A 129 -19.18 16.68 13.06
C PRO A 129 -20.19 15.67 12.46
N GLN A 130 -20.10 15.35 11.17
CA GLN A 130 -21.08 14.51 10.47
C GLN A 130 -21.23 13.10 11.08
N LYS A 131 -20.14 12.55 11.62
CA LYS A 131 -20.13 11.25 12.30
C LYS A 131 -21.11 11.16 13.48
N GLU A 132 -21.39 12.28 14.14
CA GLU A 132 -22.22 12.33 15.35
C GLU A 132 -23.69 12.62 15.04
N LYS A 133 -24.03 12.83 13.77
CA LYS A 133 -25.39 13.05 13.32
C LYS A 133 -26.18 11.75 13.24
N SER A 134 -27.51 11.87 13.30
CA SER A 134 -28.41 10.73 13.06
C SER A 134 -28.23 10.15 11.65
N VAL A 135 -28.58 8.87 11.47
CA VAL A 135 -28.51 8.19 10.16
C VAL A 135 -29.26 8.97 9.07
N ALA A 136 -30.42 9.54 9.39
CA ALA A 136 -31.21 10.35 8.45
C ALA A 136 -30.47 11.62 8.02
N GLU A 137 -29.77 12.30 8.93
CA GLU A 137 -28.96 13.47 8.60
C GLU A 137 -27.69 13.11 7.84
N GLN A 138 -27.07 11.98 8.16
CA GLN A 138 -25.94 11.45 7.40
C GLN A 138 -26.34 11.17 5.95
N TRP A 139 -27.50 10.54 5.73
CA TRP A 139 -28.07 10.35 4.39
C TRP A 139 -28.24 11.68 3.65
N ARG A 140 -28.83 12.70 4.28
CA ARG A 140 -28.99 14.03 3.68
C ARG A 140 -27.65 14.65 3.28
N VAL A 141 -26.59 14.41 4.05
CA VAL A 141 -25.23 14.85 3.69
C VAL A 141 -24.75 14.10 2.44
N LEU A 142 -24.87 12.77 2.42
CA LEU A 142 -24.44 11.94 1.30
C LEU A 142 -25.16 12.29 -0.01
N GLU A 143 -26.47 12.49 0.04
CA GLU A 143 -27.27 12.86 -1.14
C GLU A 143 -26.88 14.21 -1.74
N LYS A 144 -26.53 15.17 -0.86
CA LYS A 144 -26.06 16.51 -1.27
C LYS A 144 -24.59 16.51 -1.69
N TYR A 145 -23.81 15.50 -1.36
CA TYR A 145 -22.37 15.45 -1.62
C TYR A 145 -22.07 15.12 -3.09
N ARG A 146 -22.01 16.15 -3.94
CA ARG A 146 -21.80 16.02 -5.39
C ARG A 146 -20.43 15.44 -5.78
N TRP A 147 -19.46 15.51 -4.88
CA TRP A 147 -18.07 15.10 -5.14
C TRP A 147 -17.81 13.62 -4.83
N SER A 148 -18.80 12.77 -5.10
CA SER A 148 -18.79 11.33 -4.90
C SER A 148 -19.50 10.64 -6.07
N SER A 149 -19.06 9.42 -6.38
CA SER A 149 -19.73 8.54 -7.35
C SER A 149 -21.05 7.94 -6.85
N LEU A 150 -21.36 8.03 -5.54
CA LEU A 150 -22.53 7.40 -4.91
C LEU A 150 -23.84 7.69 -5.66
N ALA A 151 -24.04 8.92 -6.14
CA ALA A 151 -25.22 9.29 -6.88
C ALA A 151 -25.51 8.39 -8.09
N GLY A 152 -24.48 7.99 -8.85
CA GLY A 152 -24.64 7.12 -10.02
C GLY A 152 -24.92 5.65 -9.67
N TYR A 153 -24.60 5.25 -8.43
CA TYR A 153 -24.97 3.95 -7.89
C TYR A 153 -26.44 3.90 -7.46
N LEU A 154 -26.97 5.02 -6.94
CA LEU A 154 -28.35 5.15 -6.48
C LEU A 154 -29.32 5.47 -7.61
N ASP A 155 -28.84 6.09 -8.70
CA ASP A 155 -29.66 6.52 -9.82
C ASP A 155 -28.89 6.38 -11.15
N ARG A 156 -29.45 5.59 -12.07
CA ARG A 156 -28.87 5.34 -13.39
C ARG A 156 -28.71 6.62 -14.22
N SER A 157 -29.62 7.58 -14.08
CA SER A 157 -29.56 8.85 -14.84
C SER A 157 -28.38 9.74 -14.42
N ARG A 158 -27.84 9.51 -13.21
CA ARG A 158 -26.71 10.26 -12.64
C ARG A 158 -25.37 9.56 -12.83
N ARG A 159 -25.33 8.47 -13.61
CA ARG A 159 -24.09 7.75 -13.91
C ARG A 159 -23.16 8.59 -14.76
N GLN A 160 -21.88 8.52 -14.43
CA GLN A 160 -20.82 9.19 -15.18
C GLN A 160 -20.14 8.20 -16.11
N LEU A 161 -19.95 8.59 -17.37
CA LEU A 161 -19.31 7.75 -18.40
C LEU A 161 -17.90 7.28 -18.02
N SER A 162 -17.20 8.04 -17.17
CA SER A 162 -15.84 7.69 -16.73
C SER A 162 -15.81 6.76 -15.51
N VAL A 163 -16.96 6.23 -15.08
CA VAL A 163 -17.08 5.33 -13.95
C VAL A 163 -17.80 4.04 -14.40
N LYS A 164 -17.22 2.89 -14.06
CA LYS A 164 -17.79 1.55 -14.31
C LYS A 164 -18.52 1.06 -13.06
N TYR A 165 -19.84 1.04 -13.10
CA TYR A 165 -20.70 0.80 -11.93
C TYR A 165 -21.04 -0.69 -11.75
N GLU A 166 -20.99 -1.45 -12.82
CA GLU A 166 -21.61 -2.77 -12.95
C GLU A 166 -21.02 -3.78 -11.97
N GLU A 167 -19.70 -3.78 -11.81
CA GLU A 167 -19.01 -4.76 -10.95
C GLU A 167 -19.29 -4.54 -9.47
N VAL A 168 -19.19 -3.28 -9.00
CA VAL A 168 -19.53 -2.95 -7.62
C VAL A 168 -21.02 -3.22 -7.36
N LEU A 169 -21.90 -2.93 -8.32
CA LEU A 169 -23.32 -3.24 -8.20
C LEU A 169 -23.56 -4.75 -8.13
N ALA A 170 -22.89 -5.56 -8.95
CA ALA A 170 -23.02 -7.02 -8.92
C ALA A 170 -22.68 -7.59 -7.54
N GLU A 171 -21.55 -7.17 -6.96
CA GLU A 171 -21.07 -7.59 -5.63
C GLU A 171 -21.96 -7.12 -4.46
N SER A 172 -22.86 -6.15 -4.70
CA SER A 172 -23.77 -5.58 -3.69
C SER A 172 -25.24 -5.89 -3.99
N GLY A 173 -25.48 -6.94 -4.79
CA GLY A 173 -26.79 -7.50 -5.04
C GLY A 173 -27.45 -7.08 -6.36
N GLY A 174 -26.79 -6.27 -7.18
CA GLY A 174 -27.06 -6.05 -8.60
C GLY A 174 -27.96 -4.87 -8.96
N THR A 175 -28.55 -4.18 -7.99
CA THR A 175 -29.52 -3.10 -8.25
C THR A 175 -29.23 -1.87 -7.40
N ALA A 176 -29.67 -0.69 -7.86
CA ALA A 176 -29.57 0.55 -7.09
C ALA A 176 -30.30 0.49 -5.74
N LYS A 177 -31.45 -0.22 -5.68
CA LYS A 177 -32.20 -0.44 -4.44
C LYS A 177 -31.39 -1.26 -3.43
N LYS A 178 -30.79 -2.37 -3.87
CA LYS A 178 -29.92 -3.19 -3.01
C LYS A 178 -28.65 -2.46 -2.61
N TYR A 179 -28.06 -1.66 -3.51
CA TYR A 179 -26.93 -0.80 -3.16
C TYR A 179 -27.29 0.21 -2.08
N ARG A 180 -28.47 0.83 -2.18
CA ARG A 180 -28.97 1.76 -1.16
C ARG A 180 -29.09 1.07 0.20
N GLN A 181 -29.69 -0.11 0.24
CA GLN A 181 -29.80 -0.91 1.47
C GLN A 181 -28.40 -1.22 2.03
N PHE A 182 -27.49 -1.68 1.18
CA PHE A 182 -26.11 -1.95 1.54
C PHE A 182 -25.39 -0.74 2.16
N ILE A 183 -25.66 0.49 1.70
CA ILE A 183 -25.14 1.71 2.34
C ILE A 183 -25.86 2.02 3.66
N ASP A 184 -27.18 1.81 3.72
CA ASP A 184 -27.99 2.03 4.92
C ASP A 184 -27.57 1.13 6.09
N ASP A 185 -27.35 -0.16 5.81
CA ASP A 185 -26.86 -1.13 6.79
C ASP A 185 -25.53 -0.66 7.40
N GLY A 186 -24.60 -0.19 6.56
CA GLY A 186 -23.32 0.34 7.01
C GLY A 186 -23.42 1.64 7.84
N LEU A 187 -24.47 2.43 7.68
CA LEU A 187 -24.73 3.60 8.51
C LEU A 187 -25.33 3.23 9.87
N ARG A 188 -26.18 2.21 9.92
CA ARG A 188 -26.91 1.78 11.13
C ARG A 188 -26.10 0.89 12.04
N GLU A 189 -25.53 -0.16 11.46
CA GLU A 189 -24.82 -1.23 12.18
C GLU A 189 -23.34 -0.87 12.36
N GLY A 190 -22.88 0.16 11.65
CA GLY A 190 -21.47 0.39 11.42
C GLY A 190 -20.90 -0.61 10.40
N TYR A 191 -19.62 -0.48 10.11
CA TYR A 191 -18.92 -1.42 9.25
C TYR A 191 -17.44 -1.43 9.64
N GLU A 192 -16.84 -2.62 9.57
CA GLU A 192 -15.40 -2.76 9.79
C GLU A 192 -14.65 -1.96 8.74
N THR A 193 -13.63 -1.21 9.18
CA THR A 193 -12.83 -0.48 8.21
C THR A 193 -11.99 -1.48 7.43
N PRO A 194 -11.92 -1.40 6.09
CA PRO A 194 -11.12 -2.35 5.32
C PRO A 194 -9.64 -2.36 5.74
N TRP A 195 -9.19 -1.30 6.41
CA TRP A 195 -7.83 -1.10 6.89
C TRP A 195 -7.40 -2.07 7.99
N GLU A 196 -8.32 -2.58 8.81
CA GLU A 196 -8.00 -3.59 9.83
C GLU A 196 -7.61 -4.93 9.19
N LYS A 197 -8.07 -5.18 7.96
CA LYS A 197 -7.81 -6.38 7.18
C LYS A 197 -6.68 -6.21 6.15
N VAL A 198 -5.95 -5.09 6.19
CA VAL A 198 -4.83 -4.88 5.27
C VAL A 198 -3.59 -5.62 5.72
N THR A 199 -3.24 -6.66 4.99
CA THR A 199 -2.02 -7.45 5.19
C THR A 199 -0.80 -6.67 4.72
N GLY A 200 0.15 -6.46 5.63
CA GLY A 200 1.46 -5.88 5.32
C GLY A 200 1.44 -4.44 4.80
N GLN A 201 0.34 -3.69 4.98
CA GLN A 201 0.11 -2.35 4.39
C GLN A 201 0.00 -2.32 2.85
N VAL A 202 -0.12 -3.48 2.19
CA VAL A 202 0.00 -3.59 0.73
C VAL A 202 -1.26 -4.16 0.08
N ALA A 203 -1.98 -5.07 0.73
CA ALA A 203 -3.14 -5.73 0.15
C ALA A 203 -4.31 -5.84 1.13
N LEU A 204 -5.51 -5.55 0.62
CA LEU A 204 -6.80 -5.89 1.21
C LEU A 204 -7.30 -7.13 0.46
N ALA A 205 -6.92 -8.29 0.98
CA ALA A 205 -7.12 -9.56 0.29
C ALA A 205 -7.15 -10.72 1.28
N ARG A 206 -7.81 -11.81 0.88
CA ARG A 206 -7.77 -13.08 1.62
C ARG A 206 -6.33 -13.61 1.64
N GLU A 207 -6.00 -14.40 2.66
CA GLU A 207 -4.65 -14.97 2.80
C GLU A 207 -4.23 -15.80 1.58
N GLU A 208 -5.16 -16.56 1.01
CA GLU A 208 -4.95 -17.35 -0.21
C GLU A 208 -4.58 -16.47 -1.41
N PHE A 209 -5.28 -15.35 -1.60
CA PHE A 209 -4.99 -14.40 -2.67
C PHE A 209 -3.61 -13.77 -2.50
N VAL A 210 -3.24 -13.44 -1.26
CA VAL A 210 -1.90 -12.92 -0.93
C VAL A 210 -0.83 -13.98 -1.22
N ALA A 211 -1.06 -15.25 -0.86
CA ALA A 211 -0.14 -16.35 -1.12
C ALA A 211 0.05 -16.59 -2.63
N ASP A 212 -1.04 -16.61 -3.41
CA ASP A 212 -1.00 -16.80 -4.86
C ASP A 212 -0.34 -15.64 -5.60
N LEU A 213 -0.54 -14.41 -5.11
CA LEU A 213 0.16 -13.24 -5.59
C LEU A 213 1.68 -13.37 -5.34
N GLY A 214 2.07 -13.86 -4.15
CA GLY A 214 3.46 -14.18 -3.82
C GLY A 214 4.09 -15.15 -4.84
N LYS A 215 3.39 -16.23 -5.17
CA LYS A 215 3.82 -17.23 -6.16
C LYS A 215 3.96 -16.62 -7.56
N LYS A 216 2.98 -15.83 -8.01
CA LYS A 216 2.94 -15.20 -9.36
C LYS A 216 3.97 -14.08 -9.53
N MET A 217 4.34 -13.40 -8.45
CA MET A 217 5.28 -12.27 -8.49
C MET A 217 6.74 -12.66 -8.27
N ALA A 218 7.01 -13.85 -7.71
CA ALA A 218 8.36 -14.36 -7.49
C ALA A 218 9.31 -14.27 -8.71
N PRO A 219 8.87 -14.51 -9.96
CA PRO A 219 9.76 -14.45 -11.13
C PRO A 219 10.09 -13.04 -11.64
N ARG A 220 9.34 -12.00 -11.22
CA ARG A 220 9.44 -10.62 -11.77
C ARG A 220 10.14 -9.62 -10.83
N LEU A 221 10.54 -10.05 -9.64
CA LEU A 221 11.14 -9.19 -8.63
C LEU A 221 12.66 -9.08 -8.86
N SER A 222 13.10 -8.01 -9.53
CA SER A 222 14.53 -7.78 -9.78
C SER A 222 15.32 -7.63 -8.46
N ARG A 223 16.50 -8.26 -8.45
CA ARG A 223 17.70 -8.27 -7.56
C ARG A 223 18.07 -7.04 -6.68
N ARG A 224 17.19 -6.07 -6.40
CA ARG A 224 17.51 -4.97 -5.47
C ARG A 224 16.83 -5.19 -4.11
N GLU A 225 17.67 -5.39 -3.10
CA GLU A 225 17.38 -5.57 -1.67
C GLU A 225 16.12 -4.84 -1.18
N GLN A 226 15.04 -5.58 -0.87
CA GLN A 226 13.78 -4.99 -0.44
C GLN A 226 13.12 -5.74 0.73
N PRO A 227 12.94 -5.10 1.91
CA PRO A 227 12.31 -5.69 3.09
C PRO A 227 10.85 -6.12 2.94
N SER A 228 10.10 -5.53 2.00
CA SER A 228 8.70 -5.91 1.73
C SER A 228 8.54 -7.19 0.90
N VAL A 229 9.62 -7.68 0.27
CA VAL A 229 9.66 -8.98 -0.44
C VAL A 229 9.78 -10.15 0.56
N ARG A 230 10.21 -9.87 1.78
CA ARG A 230 10.55 -10.89 2.79
C ARG A 230 9.39 -11.62 3.42
N ALA A 231 8.17 -11.17 3.20
CA ALA A 231 6.97 -11.88 3.65
C ALA A 231 6.66 -13.12 2.80
N PHE A 232 7.31 -13.29 1.63
CA PHE A 232 6.97 -14.34 0.67
C PHE A 232 8.03 -15.44 0.53
N LYS A 233 9.16 -15.33 1.23
CA LYS A 233 10.18 -16.38 1.39
C LYS A 233 10.73 -16.31 2.81
N THR A 234 9.98 -16.81 3.78
CA THR A 234 10.41 -16.84 5.18
C THR A 234 11.13 -18.15 5.46
N ILE A 235 12.44 -18.06 5.58
CA ILE A 235 13.28 -19.14 6.08
C ILE A 235 13.26 -19.03 7.61
N GLU A 236 13.07 -20.17 8.29
CA GLU A 236 13.14 -20.22 9.75
C GLU A 236 14.46 -19.61 10.27
N PRO A 237 14.43 -18.75 11.30
CA PRO A 237 15.62 -18.10 11.83
C PRO A 237 16.78 -19.05 12.13
N GLU A 238 16.48 -20.22 12.69
CA GLU A 238 17.48 -21.23 13.04
C GLU A 238 18.15 -21.82 11.80
N LYS A 239 17.41 -21.96 10.69
CA LYS A 239 17.96 -22.42 9.43
C LYS A 239 18.89 -21.37 8.81
N VAL A 240 18.51 -20.08 8.85
CA VAL A 240 19.40 -18.98 8.44
C VAL A 240 20.69 -19.01 9.26
N LEU A 241 20.59 -19.07 10.58
CA LEU A 241 21.75 -19.14 11.47
C LEU A 241 22.63 -20.37 11.20
N SER A 242 22.02 -21.54 10.95
CA SER A 242 22.77 -22.77 10.64
C SER A 242 23.60 -22.65 9.35
N ILE A 243 23.05 -21.99 8.33
CA ILE A 243 23.74 -21.79 7.04
C ILE A 243 24.90 -20.80 7.24
N VAL A 244 24.64 -19.69 7.95
CA VAL A 244 25.68 -18.71 8.27
C VAL A 244 26.82 -19.34 9.07
N SER A 245 26.50 -20.08 10.12
CA SER A 245 27.50 -20.73 10.97
C SER A 245 28.33 -21.75 10.20
N ARG A 246 27.69 -22.56 9.34
CA ARG A 246 28.40 -23.55 8.50
C ARG A 246 29.31 -22.89 7.48
N HIS A 247 28.82 -21.86 6.80
CA HIS A 247 29.54 -21.22 5.71
C HIS A 247 30.70 -20.34 6.22
N LEU A 248 30.48 -19.58 7.29
CA LEU A 248 31.50 -18.71 7.88
C LEU A 248 32.40 -19.43 8.89
N LYS A 249 32.12 -20.70 9.21
CA LYS A 249 32.84 -21.52 10.18
C LYS A 249 32.92 -20.88 11.58
N VAL A 250 31.84 -20.23 12.02
CA VAL A 250 31.73 -19.59 13.34
C VAL A 250 30.46 -20.10 14.02
N LYS A 251 30.53 -20.44 15.32
CA LYS A 251 29.33 -20.90 16.05
C LYS A 251 28.40 -19.73 16.35
N ARG A 252 27.10 -20.03 16.48
CA ARG A 252 26.08 -19.03 16.81
C ARG A 252 26.39 -18.33 18.14
N GLU A 253 26.82 -19.11 19.12
CA GLU A 253 27.10 -18.66 20.49
C GLU A 253 28.23 -17.64 20.48
N ASP A 254 29.26 -17.86 19.67
CA ASP A 254 30.41 -16.95 19.53
C ASP A 254 30.00 -15.62 18.89
N MET A 255 29.09 -15.64 17.91
CA MET A 255 28.51 -14.41 17.33
C MET A 255 27.58 -13.69 18.31
N ALA A 256 26.93 -14.40 19.23
CA ALA A 256 25.98 -13.84 20.18
C ALA A 256 26.65 -13.25 21.44
N GLN A 257 27.97 -13.31 21.59
CA GLN A 257 28.65 -12.71 22.74
C GLN A 257 28.60 -11.17 22.71
N ARG A 258 28.41 -10.54 23.88
CA ARG A 258 28.35 -9.08 24.03
C ARG A 258 29.59 -8.37 23.49
N ARG A 259 30.77 -8.99 23.62
CA ARG A 259 32.07 -8.51 23.10
C ARG A 259 32.68 -9.49 22.09
N THR A 260 31.87 -9.98 21.15
CA THR A 260 32.37 -10.89 20.11
C THR A 260 33.46 -10.25 19.24
N VAL A 261 34.47 -11.05 18.90
CA VAL A 261 35.46 -10.73 17.85
C VAL A 261 34.90 -10.95 16.45
N PHE A 262 33.84 -11.76 16.31
CA PHE A 262 33.18 -12.10 15.05
C PHE A 262 32.14 -11.05 14.64
N ARG A 263 32.53 -9.78 14.66
CA ARG A 263 31.60 -8.66 14.41
C ARG A 263 31.03 -8.67 12.99
N ASP A 264 31.86 -9.01 12.01
CA ASP A 264 31.44 -9.05 10.61
C ASP A 264 30.50 -10.23 10.35
N GLN A 265 30.79 -11.41 10.92
CA GLN A 265 29.93 -12.59 10.82
C GLN A 265 28.60 -12.37 11.56
N ARG A 266 28.63 -11.72 12.73
CA ARG A 266 27.42 -11.30 13.43
C ARG A 266 26.61 -10.31 12.59
N ALA A 267 27.26 -9.35 11.95
CA ALA A 267 26.57 -8.38 11.09
C ALA A 267 25.93 -9.05 9.86
N VAL A 268 26.62 -10.02 9.24
CA VAL A 268 26.08 -10.88 8.18
C VAL A 268 24.87 -11.67 8.68
N ALA A 269 24.95 -12.31 9.85
CA ALA A 269 23.85 -13.05 10.46
C ALA A 269 22.63 -12.15 10.74
N ILE A 270 22.86 -10.95 11.30
CA ILE A 270 21.83 -9.94 11.54
C ILE A 270 21.17 -9.52 10.24
N ASP A 271 21.96 -9.21 9.21
CA ASP A 271 21.43 -8.74 7.93
C ASP A 271 20.66 -9.83 7.19
N LEU A 272 21.14 -11.09 7.23
CA LEU A 272 20.47 -12.24 6.65
C LEU A 272 19.21 -12.67 7.42
N LEU A 273 19.22 -12.65 8.76
CA LEU A 273 18.00 -12.86 9.55
C LEU A 273 16.98 -11.79 9.24
N TYR A 274 17.41 -10.53 9.24
CA TYR A 274 16.55 -9.45 8.80
C TYR A 274 16.05 -9.74 7.38
N ARG A 275 16.92 -10.23 6.46
CA ARG A 275 16.63 -10.48 5.05
C ARG A 275 15.74 -11.65 4.69
N TYR A 276 15.86 -12.75 5.40
CA TYR A 276 15.30 -14.02 5.00
C TYR A 276 14.35 -14.60 6.04
N SER A 277 14.20 -13.97 7.22
CA SER A 277 13.26 -14.44 8.24
C SER A 277 12.20 -13.39 8.58
N ALA A 278 11.04 -13.84 9.04
CA ALA A 278 9.86 -13.01 9.35
C ALA A 278 9.96 -12.26 10.69
N ILE A 279 11.13 -12.28 11.35
CA ILE A 279 11.27 -11.83 12.73
C ILE A 279 11.57 -10.33 12.81
N LYS A 280 11.07 -9.69 13.87
CA LYS A 280 11.24 -8.25 14.12
C LYS A 280 12.67 -7.96 14.57
N GLN A 281 13.17 -6.74 14.33
CA GLN A 281 14.52 -6.34 14.76
C GLN A 281 14.78 -6.53 16.26
N ARG A 282 13.74 -6.35 17.10
CA ARG A 282 13.81 -6.65 18.54
C ARG A 282 14.15 -8.12 18.81
N GLU A 283 13.56 -9.03 18.06
CA GLU A 283 13.81 -10.48 18.19
C GLU A 283 15.19 -10.85 17.64
N ILE A 284 15.64 -10.25 16.53
CA ILE A 284 17.01 -10.41 16.01
C ILE A 284 18.04 -10.02 17.09
N GLY A 285 17.81 -8.87 17.74
CA GLY A 285 18.68 -8.37 18.80
C GLY A 285 18.72 -9.30 20.02
N GLN A 286 17.59 -9.89 20.40
CA GLN A 286 17.53 -10.92 21.45
C GLN A 286 18.33 -12.18 21.09
N ARG A 287 18.28 -12.61 19.81
CA ARG A 287 18.96 -13.82 19.33
C ARG A 287 20.47 -13.66 19.15
N LEU A 288 20.95 -12.45 18.85
CA LEU A 288 22.36 -12.17 18.52
C LEU A 288 22.94 -11.04 19.40
N GLY A 289 23.06 -11.32 20.70
CA GLY A 289 23.82 -10.48 21.64
C GLY A 289 23.03 -9.56 22.56
N GLN A 290 21.72 -9.80 22.71
CA GLN A 290 20.81 -8.99 23.53
C GLN A 290 20.92 -7.48 23.25
N ILE A 291 21.10 -7.15 21.97
CA ILE A 291 21.26 -5.77 21.51
C ILE A 291 19.90 -5.15 21.20
N ASP A 292 19.78 -3.83 21.37
CA ASP A 292 18.55 -3.11 21.07
C ASP A 292 18.27 -3.02 19.54
N TYR A 293 17.02 -2.69 19.17
CA TYR A 293 16.63 -2.62 17.75
C TYR A 293 17.40 -1.54 16.95
N SER A 294 17.84 -0.46 17.61
CA SER A 294 18.62 0.60 16.98
C SER A 294 20.06 0.14 16.70
N ALA A 295 20.63 -0.70 17.57
CA ALA A 295 21.92 -1.38 17.35
C ALA A 295 21.83 -2.34 16.16
N VAL A 296 20.76 -3.14 16.07
CA VAL A 296 20.49 -4.02 14.91
C VAL A 296 20.47 -3.23 13.59
N SER A 297 19.77 -2.09 13.55
CA SER A 297 19.73 -1.21 12.37
C SER A 297 21.10 -0.63 12.01
N ARG A 298 21.89 -0.22 13.01
CA ARG A 298 23.23 0.34 12.82
C ARG A 298 24.23 -0.71 12.30
N GLU A 299 24.24 -1.92 12.85
CA GLU A 299 25.15 -3.00 12.41
C GLU A 299 24.94 -3.35 10.94
N ARG A 300 23.68 -3.35 10.47
CA ARG A 300 23.36 -3.58 9.05
C ARG A 300 23.83 -2.45 8.13
N THR A 301 23.77 -1.22 8.61
CA THR A 301 24.27 -0.06 7.87
C THR A 301 25.80 -0.14 7.74
N ARG A 302 26.49 -0.50 8.83
CA ARG A 302 27.93 -0.74 8.84
C ARG A 302 28.36 -1.89 7.93
N LEU A 303 27.60 -3.00 7.91
CA LEU A 303 27.88 -4.11 7.01
C LEU A 303 27.93 -3.64 5.56
N ARG A 304 26.98 -2.81 5.12
CA ARG A 304 26.96 -2.29 3.74
C ARG A 304 28.16 -1.41 3.38
N GLU A 305 28.70 -0.67 4.33
CA GLU A 305 29.95 0.06 4.15
C GLU A 305 31.12 -0.93 4.05
N ARG A 306 31.18 -1.89 4.98
CA ARG A 306 32.23 -2.91 5.04
C ARG A 306 32.32 -3.78 3.79
N LEU A 307 31.19 -4.14 3.19
CA LEU A 307 31.12 -4.93 1.96
C LEU A 307 31.72 -4.20 0.74
N LYS A 308 31.80 -2.87 0.76
CA LYS A 308 32.49 -2.10 -0.30
C LYS A 308 34.01 -2.23 -0.19
N GLU A 309 34.51 -2.44 1.02
CA GLU A 309 35.93 -2.48 1.35
C GLU A 309 36.48 -3.92 1.34
N ASP A 310 35.67 -4.90 1.76
CA ASP A 310 36.07 -6.30 1.90
C ASP A 310 35.38 -7.20 0.87
N ARG A 311 36.09 -7.48 -0.23
CA ARG A 311 35.63 -8.38 -1.31
C ARG A 311 35.47 -9.83 -0.85
N GLY A 312 36.20 -10.27 0.17
CA GLY A 312 36.09 -11.62 0.72
C GLY A 312 34.78 -11.79 1.47
N LEU A 313 34.45 -10.82 2.33
CA LEU A 313 33.17 -10.78 3.04
C LEU A 313 31.99 -10.63 2.06
N GLU A 314 32.14 -9.82 1.01
CA GLU A 314 31.13 -9.68 -0.04
C GLU A 314 30.88 -11.00 -0.78
N ARG A 315 31.94 -11.74 -1.12
CA ARG A 315 31.82 -13.04 -1.77
C ARG A 315 31.10 -14.05 -0.88
N SER A 316 31.51 -14.18 0.38
CA SER A 316 30.88 -15.08 1.35
C SER A 316 29.40 -14.76 1.56
N LEU A 317 29.05 -13.46 1.58
CA LEU A 317 27.65 -13.05 1.68
C LEU A 317 26.82 -13.51 0.47
N ARG A 318 27.35 -13.30 -0.75
CA ARG A 318 26.68 -13.73 -1.99
C ARG A 318 26.53 -15.26 -2.09
N GLU A 319 27.51 -16.02 -1.61
CA GLU A 319 27.45 -17.48 -1.56
C GLU A 319 26.35 -17.95 -0.61
N ILE A 320 26.24 -17.34 0.58
CA ILE A 320 25.16 -17.62 1.52
C ILE A 320 23.79 -17.23 0.93
N GLU A 321 23.69 -16.07 0.29
CA GLU A 321 22.47 -15.63 -0.40
C GLU A 321 22.04 -16.63 -1.48
N SER A 322 22.98 -17.13 -2.29
CA SER A 322 22.69 -18.14 -3.31
C SER A 322 22.11 -19.42 -2.70
N ILE A 323 22.60 -19.86 -1.54
CA ILE A 323 22.08 -21.05 -0.83
C ILE A 323 20.66 -20.79 -0.30
N LEU A 324 20.41 -19.59 0.21
CA LEU A 324 19.10 -19.19 0.75
C LEU A 324 18.07 -18.98 -0.37
N ASP A 325 18.48 -18.48 -1.53
CA ASP A 325 17.60 -18.18 -2.67
C ASP A 325 17.14 -19.42 -3.45
N GLN A 326 17.89 -20.53 -3.37
CA GLN A 326 17.55 -21.84 -3.97
C GLN A 326 16.45 -22.62 -3.23
N ARG A 327 15.97 -22.11 -2.09
CA ARG A 327 14.84 -22.66 -1.32
C ARG A 327 13.69 -21.67 -1.25
#